data_AF-A0A968JJS4-F1
#
_entry.id   AF-A0A968JJS4-F1
#
_cell.length_a   1.000
_cell.length_b   1.000
_cell.length_c   1.000
_cell.angle_alpha   90.00
_cell.angle_beta   90.00
_cell.angle_gamma   90.00
#
_symmetry.space_group_name_H-M   'P 1'
#
loop_
_entity.id
_entity.type
_entity.pdbx_description
1 polymer ?
#
loop_
_entity_poly.entity_id
_entity_poly.type
_entity_poly.pdbx_seq_one_letter_code
_entity_poly.pdbx_strand_id
1 'polypeptide(L)'
;MATAHCGVPDSPGWQCQSGSRGYTYRWNDLPALARDLTTSPLYAFHYLKKGLRTSDSDTISGAKAALYLDLFQYLAPGGDSDMTHAQELTRLYRQFYRVNSFRSNAILRPLTVAAKTILDADMRAYPDVSALTELVHGELHGMLQRIEHGQIDAYFPKGSTRESREAAVVAFSTYLVHTVYANAYGEDRSAFRGRQLNLLKNACEVIYLAEERRERQERKARGEVADAEVEEPVDDAA
;
A
#
# COMPACT_ATOMS: atom_id res chain seq x y z
N MET A 1 -56.64 7.91 -7.57
CA MET A 1 -56.03 7.03 -6.54
C MET A 1 -55.00 6.16 -7.24
N ALA A 2 -53.73 6.54 -7.15
CA ALA A 2 -52.62 5.78 -7.73
C ALA A 2 -51.67 5.41 -6.60
N THR A 3 -51.62 4.13 -6.27
CA THR A 3 -50.71 3.50 -5.32
C THR A 3 -49.32 3.40 -5.94
N ALA A 4 -48.37 4.18 -5.43
CA ALA A 4 -46.95 4.04 -5.78
C ALA A 4 -46.31 2.97 -4.87
N HIS A 5 -45.84 1.90 -5.48
CA HIS A 5 -44.98 0.88 -4.87
C HIS A 5 -43.63 1.51 -4.46
N CYS A 6 -43.32 1.49 -3.16
CA CYS A 6 -41.98 1.74 -2.67
C CYS A 6 -41.12 0.48 -2.90
N GLY A 7 -40.35 0.48 -3.98
CA GLY A 7 -39.24 -0.45 -4.17
C GLY A 7 -38.07 -0.03 -3.28
N VAL A 8 -37.63 -0.94 -2.42
CA VAL A 8 -36.42 -0.82 -1.62
C VAL A 8 -35.20 -1.02 -2.53
N PRO A 9 -34.17 -0.15 -2.52
CA PRO A 9 -32.86 -0.53 -3.03
C PRO A 9 -32.02 -1.09 -1.89
N ASP A 10 -31.76 -2.39 -1.98
CA ASP A 10 -30.73 -3.11 -1.25
C ASP A 10 -29.33 -2.64 -1.68
N SER A 11 -28.48 -2.34 -0.69
CA SER A 11 -27.01 -2.53 -0.63
C SER A 11 -26.25 -1.28 -0.12
N PRO A 12 -25.41 -1.41 0.93
CA PRO A 12 -24.67 -0.31 1.52
C PRO A 12 -23.39 -0.01 0.71
N GLY A 13 -23.57 0.62 -0.45
CA GLY A 13 -22.50 1.31 -1.15
C GLY A 13 -22.12 2.56 -0.36
N TRP A 14 -20.83 2.70 -0.05
CA TRP A 14 -20.28 3.97 0.42
C TRP A 14 -20.37 4.90 -0.79
N GLN A 15 -21.15 5.96 -0.66
CA GLN A 15 -21.22 7.07 -1.60
C GLN A 15 -21.20 8.37 -0.80
N CYS A 16 -20.18 9.19 -1.04
CA CYS A 16 -20.31 10.64 -0.92
C CYS A 16 -20.92 11.09 -2.25
N GLN A 17 -22.25 10.98 -2.39
CA GLN A 17 -22.94 11.60 -3.53
C GLN A 17 -22.82 13.11 -3.38
N SER A 18 -22.30 13.77 -4.42
CA SER A 18 -22.44 15.20 -4.64
C SER A 18 -23.91 15.51 -4.93
N GLY A 19 -24.69 15.67 -3.87
CA GLY A 19 -25.99 16.33 -3.98
C GLY A 19 -25.78 17.79 -4.38
N SER A 20 -26.73 18.38 -5.09
CA SER A 20 -26.68 19.76 -5.60
C SER A 20 -26.56 20.88 -4.53
N ARG A 21 -26.27 20.53 -3.26
CA ARG A 21 -26.14 21.40 -2.09
C ARG A 21 -25.13 20.94 -1.02
N GLY A 22 -24.00 20.32 -1.37
CA GLY A 22 -22.83 20.18 -0.47
C GLY A 22 -22.43 18.75 -0.04
N TYR A 23 -21.54 18.67 0.97
CA TYR A 23 -20.95 17.43 1.49
C TYR A 23 -21.94 16.59 2.29
N THR A 24 -22.20 15.35 1.84
CA THR A 24 -23.05 14.39 2.56
C THR A 24 -22.23 13.63 3.59
N TYR A 25 -22.25 14.09 4.85
CA TYR A 25 -21.56 13.42 5.96
C TYR A 25 -22.28 12.13 6.39
N ARG A 26 -21.59 10.99 6.33
CA ARG A 26 -22.11 9.70 6.82
C ARG A 26 -21.84 9.52 8.31
N TRP A 27 -22.56 10.27 9.15
CA TRP A 27 -22.42 10.23 10.61
C TRP A 27 -22.58 8.82 11.22
N ASN A 28 -23.33 7.94 10.56
CA ASN A 28 -23.56 6.56 11.00
C ASN A 28 -22.28 5.70 10.99
N ASP A 29 -21.28 6.08 10.20
CA ASP A 29 -20.01 5.35 10.07
C ASP A 29 -18.95 5.81 11.07
N LEU A 30 -19.20 6.94 11.75
CA LEU A 30 -18.28 7.57 12.69
C LEU A 30 -17.94 6.67 13.91
N PRO A 31 -18.88 5.90 14.50
CA PRO A 31 -18.55 5.01 15.61
C PRO A 31 -17.59 3.88 15.20
N ALA A 32 -17.74 3.33 14.00
CA ALA A 32 -16.86 2.28 13.49
C ALA A 32 -15.47 2.84 13.20
N LEU A 33 -15.40 4.01 12.55
CA LEU A 33 -14.15 4.73 12.33
C LEU A 33 -13.42 5.03 13.64
N ALA A 34 -14.12 5.56 14.64
CA ALA A 34 -13.52 5.90 15.93
C ALA A 34 -12.95 4.64 16.64
N ARG A 35 -13.69 3.53 16.64
CA ARG A 35 -13.22 2.26 17.21
C ARG A 35 -11.97 1.74 16.48
N ASP A 36 -11.99 1.78 15.16
CA ASP A 36 -10.88 1.32 14.33
C ASP A 36 -9.62 2.19 14.57
N LEU A 37 -9.75 3.51 14.55
CA LEU A 37 -8.64 4.44 14.83
C LEU A 37 -8.10 4.32 16.26
N THR A 38 -8.96 3.98 17.23
CA THR A 38 -8.53 3.67 18.60
C THR A 38 -7.74 2.37 18.65
N THR A 39 -8.03 1.42 17.76
CA THR A 39 -7.34 0.12 17.68
C THR A 39 -5.97 0.26 17.05
N SER A 40 -5.89 0.97 15.91
CA SER A 40 -4.61 1.37 15.31
C SER A 40 -4.81 2.61 14.44
N PRO A 41 -3.93 3.61 14.52
CA PRO A 41 -3.96 4.76 13.62
C PRO A 41 -3.79 4.40 12.13
N LEU A 42 -3.27 3.21 11.78
CA LEU A 42 -3.17 2.73 10.40
C LEU A 42 -4.52 2.60 9.67
N TYR A 43 -5.61 2.50 10.42
CA TYR A 43 -6.94 2.49 9.81
C TYR A 43 -7.23 3.76 9.01
N ALA A 44 -6.54 4.88 9.26
CA ALA A 44 -6.63 6.08 8.42
C ALA A 44 -6.42 5.76 6.93
N PHE A 45 -5.45 4.91 6.59
CA PHE A 45 -5.19 4.51 5.19
C PHE A 45 -6.23 3.55 4.63
N HIS A 46 -6.79 2.68 5.48
CA HIS A 46 -7.92 1.84 5.09
C HIS A 46 -9.13 2.68 4.70
N TYR A 47 -9.46 3.69 5.51
CA TYR A 47 -10.58 4.57 5.24
C TYR A 47 -10.34 5.50 4.04
N LEU A 48 -9.09 5.95 3.82
CA LEU A 48 -8.71 6.64 2.56
C LEU A 48 -9.09 5.80 1.34
N LYS A 49 -8.62 4.55 1.29
CA LYS A 49 -8.85 3.66 0.15
C LYS A 49 -10.33 3.31 -0.02
N LYS A 50 -11.03 3.13 1.10
CA LYS A 50 -12.47 2.88 1.12
C LYS A 50 -13.26 4.08 0.56
N GLY A 51 -12.86 5.30 0.89
CA GLY A 51 -13.42 6.54 0.34
C GLY A 51 -13.12 6.75 -1.15
N LEU A 52 -12.01 6.21 -1.65
CA LEU A 52 -11.65 6.29 -3.07
C LEU A 52 -12.47 5.35 -3.96
N ARG A 53 -12.66 4.09 -3.52
CA ARG A 53 -13.54 3.10 -4.20
C ARG A 53 -14.99 3.54 -4.30
N THR A 54 -15.38 4.42 -3.38
CA THR A 54 -16.70 5.02 -3.27
C THR A 54 -16.91 6.10 -4.33
N SER A 55 -15.86 6.89 -4.61
CA SER A 55 -15.88 8.01 -5.55
C SER A 55 -15.45 7.62 -6.97
N ASP A 56 -15.45 6.32 -7.30
CA ASP A 56 -15.00 5.74 -8.58
C ASP A 56 -13.55 6.10 -8.97
N SER A 57 -12.75 6.57 -8.01
CA SER A 57 -11.33 6.87 -8.20
C SER A 57 -10.51 5.74 -7.60
N ASP A 58 -9.87 4.93 -8.44
CA ASP A 58 -9.09 3.77 -7.96
C ASP A 58 -7.63 4.11 -7.62
N THR A 59 -7.19 5.35 -7.83
CA THR A 59 -5.80 5.78 -7.61
C THR A 59 -5.71 6.84 -6.51
N ILE A 60 -4.77 6.67 -5.58
CA ILE A 60 -4.47 7.68 -4.55
C ILE A 60 -3.58 8.76 -5.16
N SER A 61 -3.99 10.03 -5.10
CA SER A 61 -3.13 11.15 -5.49
C SER A 61 -1.99 11.32 -4.47
N GLY A 62 -0.81 11.75 -4.94
CA GLY A 62 0.34 11.96 -4.05
C GLY A 62 0.05 12.99 -2.95
N ALA A 63 -0.78 14.01 -3.24
CA ALA A 63 -1.18 15.02 -2.27
C ALA A 63 -2.02 14.41 -1.13
N LYS A 64 -3.01 13.57 -1.47
CA LYS A 64 -3.81 12.84 -0.48
C LYS A 64 -2.95 11.87 0.33
N ALA A 65 -2.00 11.19 -0.32
CA ALA A 65 -1.07 10.31 0.38
C ALA A 65 -0.26 11.06 1.44
N ALA A 66 0.33 12.22 1.09
CA ALA A 66 1.08 13.05 2.03
C ALA A 66 0.19 13.56 3.18
N LEU A 67 -1.01 14.07 2.88
CA LEU A 67 -1.96 14.54 3.89
C LEU A 67 -2.32 13.45 4.92
N TYR A 68 -2.55 12.21 4.45
CA TYR A 68 -2.89 11.11 5.33
C TYR A 68 -1.69 10.60 6.14
N LEU A 69 -0.46 10.75 5.64
CA LEU A 69 0.74 10.50 6.46
C LEU A 69 0.87 11.53 7.57
N ASP A 70 0.63 12.81 7.29
CA ASP A 70 0.64 13.86 8.30
C ASP A 70 -0.46 13.63 9.36
N LEU A 71 -1.66 13.23 8.92
CA LEU A 71 -2.74 12.82 9.82
C LEU A 71 -2.32 11.65 10.71
N PHE A 72 -1.66 10.63 10.14
CA PHE A 72 -1.17 9.51 10.93
C PHE A 72 -0.17 9.97 12.00
N GLN A 73 0.81 10.81 11.64
CA GLN A 73 1.79 11.34 12.58
C GLN A 73 1.13 12.14 13.71
N TYR A 74 0.07 12.87 13.38
CA TYR A 74 -0.74 13.57 14.38
C TYR A 74 -1.49 12.61 15.32
N LEU A 75 -2.06 11.53 14.80
CA LEU A 75 -2.78 10.52 15.58
C LEU A 75 -1.84 9.63 16.41
N ALA A 76 -0.60 9.44 15.99
CA ALA A 76 0.39 8.55 16.60
C ALA A 76 1.74 9.25 16.82
N PRO A 77 1.83 10.27 17.70
CA PRO A 77 3.05 11.06 17.88
C PRO A 77 4.24 10.26 18.43
N GLY A 78 4.00 9.08 19.03
CA GLY A 78 5.03 8.17 19.52
C GLY A 78 5.47 7.08 18.52
N GLY A 79 4.88 7.04 17.33
CA GLY A 79 5.07 5.97 16.35
C GLY A 79 4.25 4.72 16.68
N ASP A 80 3.77 4.04 15.63
CA ASP A 80 3.14 2.71 15.72
C ASP A 80 4.14 1.68 15.16
N SER A 81 4.26 0.51 15.81
CA SER A 81 5.12 -0.58 15.34
C SER A 81 4.72 -1.02 13.94
N ASP A 82 3.43 -1.07 13.66
CA ASP A 82 2.92 -1.52 12.36
C ASP A 82 3.27 -0.53 11.24
N MET A 83 3.24 0.77 11.56
CA MET A 83 3.70 1.81 10.63
C MET A 83 5.21 1.71 10.40
N THR A 84 5.97 1.42 11.44
CA THR A 84 7.43 1.22 11.35
C THR A 84 7.76 0.07 10.40
N HIS A 85 7.01 -1.04 10.47
CA HIS A 85 7.15 -2.14 9.54
C HIS A 85 6.78 -1.76 8.10
N ALA A 86 5.69 -1.00 7.90
CA ALA A 86 5.28 -0.53 6.57
C ALA A 86 6.33 0.40 5.92
N GLN A 87 6.89 1.32 6.71
CA GLN A 87 7.95 2.23 6.30
C GLN A 87 9.20 1.47 5.88
N GLU A 88 9.65 0.53 6.72
CA GLU A 88 10.88 -0.21 6.46
C GLU A 88 10.75 -1.13 5.25
N LEU A 89 9.62 -1.85 5.12
CA LEU A 89 9.35 -2.65 3.92
C LEU A 89 9.36 -1.78 2.65
N THR A 90 8.71 -0.61 2.71
CA THR A 90 8.65 0.33 1.59
C THR A 90 10.02 0.89 1.23
N ARG A 91 10.82 1.24 2.24
CA ARG A 91 12.21 1.68 2.06
C ARG A 91 13.05 0.60 1.38
N LEU A 92 12.89 -0.66 1.77
CA LEU A 92 13.66 -1.79 1.24
C LEU A 92 13.27 -2.12 -0.20
N TYR A 93 11.99 -2.32 -0.51
CA TYR A 93 11.62 -2.71 -1.88
C TYR A 93 11.83 -1.59 -2.90
N ARG A 94 11.78 -0.31 -2.50
CA ARG A 94 12.11 0.83 -3.38
C ARG A 94 13.57 0.86 -3.85
N GLN A 95 14.46 0.10 -3.22
CA GLN A 95 15.88 -0.02 -3.61
C GLN A 95 16.14 -1.02 -4.73
N PHE A 96 15.20 -1.93 -5.00
CA PHE A 96 15.30 -2.86 -6.12
C PHE A 96 14.12 -2.80 -7.10
N TYR A 97 13.03 -2.11 -6.77
CA TYR A 97 11.80 -2.08 -7.55
C TYR A 97 11.19 -0.67 -7.64
N ARG A 98 10.83 -0.22 -8.85
CA ARG A 98 10.06 1.00 -9.11
C ARG A 98 9.00 0.74 -10.17
N VAL A 99 7.88 1.47 -10.07
CA VAL A 99 6.73 1.30 -10.96
C VAL A 99 6.64 2.39 -12.03
N ASN A 100 6.21 2.02 -13.24
CA ASN A 100 5.85 2.99 -14.28
C ASN A 100 4.43 3.54 -14.07
N SER A 101 3.50 2.72 -13.57
CA SER A 101 2.11 3.09 -13.31
C SER A 101 1.79 3.10 -11.81
N PHE A 102 1.09 4.15 -11.35
CA PHE A 102 0.73 4.34 -9.93
C PHE A 102 -0.49 3.53 -9.49
N ARG A 103 -0.76 2.40 -10.16
CA ARG A 103 -1.85 1.49 -9.77
C ARG A 103 -1.44 0.74 -8.50
N SER A 104 -2.37 0.55 -7.56
CA SER A 104 -2.10 -0.13 -6.28
C SER A 104 -1.44 -1.50 -6.46
N ASN A 105 -1.90 -2.28 -7.46
CA ASN A 105 -1.41 -3.62 -7.72
C ASN A 105 0.03 -3.65 -8.30
N ALA A 106 0.47 -2.58 -8.95
CA ALA A 106 1.83 -2.42 -9.42
C ALA A 106 2.74 -2.08 -8.24
N ILE A 107 2.38 -1.05 -7.46
CA ILE A 107 3.15 -0.59 -6.30
C ILE A 107 3.38 -1.73 -5.30
N LEU A 108 2.32 -2.46 -4.99
CA LEU A 108 2.33 -3.51 -3.97
C LEU A 108 2.83 -4.87 -4.47
N ARG A 109 3.34 -4.95 -5.70
CA ARG A 109 3.72 -6.22 -6.32
C ARG A 109 4.83 -6.97 -5.53
N PRO A 110 5.94 -6.35 -5.10
CA PRO A 110 6.96 -7.05 -4.32
C PRO A 110 6.41 -7.64 -3.03
N LEU A 111 5.63 -6.85 -2.28
CA LEU A 111 4.99 -7.30 -1.05
C LEU A 111 3.95 -8.40 -1.31
N THR A 112 3.19 -8.31 -2.40
CA THR A 112 2.16 -9.29 -2.74
C THR A 112 2.77 -10.63 -3.15
N VAL A 113 3.84 -10.62 -3.95
CA VAL A 113 4.58 -11.84 -4.30
C VAL A 113 5.13 -12.48 -3.05
N ALA A 114 5.88 -11.74 -2.24
CA ALA A 114 6.49 -12.28 -1.03
C ALA A 114 5.47 -12.80 -0.01
N ALA A 115 4.40 -12.04 0.26
CA ALA A 115 3.35 -12.47 1.17
C ALA A 115 2.62 -13.71 0.66
N LYS A 116 2.36 -13.80 -0.66
CA LYS A 116 1.75 -14.99 -1.26
C LYS A 116 2.65 -16.20 -1.09
N THR A 117 3.95 -16.07 -1.34
CA THR A 117 4.94 -17.13 -1.14
C THR A 117 4.93 -17.66 0.29
N ILE A 118 4.90 -16.78 1.28
CA ILE A 118 4.82 -17.17 2.71
C ILE A 118 3.54 -17.98 2.98
N LEU A 119 2.42 -17.51 2.45
CA LEU A 119 1.09 -18.06 2.70
C LEU A 119 0.84 -19.40 2.00
N ASP A 120 1.45 -19.60 0.84
CA ASP A 120 1.27 -20.77 -0.02
C ASP A 120 2.37 -21.83 0.18
N ALA A 121 3.46 -21.50 0.90
CA ALA A 121 4.57 -22.43 1.16
C ALA A 121 4.10 -23.72 1.88
N ASP A 122 4.61 -24.88 1.49
CA ASP A 122 4.37 -26.13 2.22
C ASP A 122 5.27 -26.20 3.47
N MET A 123 4.68 -26.16 4.67
CA MET A 123 5.41 -26.20 5.94
C MET A 123 6.19 -27.49 6.14
N ARG A 124 5.83 -28.57 5.44
CA ARG A 124 6.58 -29.83 5.50
C ARG A 124 7.89 -29.74 4.73
N ALA A 125 7.90 -28.96 3.66
CA ALA A 125 9.08 -28.73 2.83
C ALA A 125 9.96 -27.60 3.38
N TYR A 126 9.36 -26.62 4.07
CA TYR A 126 10.03 -25.44 4.63
C TYR A 126 9.70 -25.31 6.13
N PRO A 127 10.33 -26.14 6.98
CA PRO A 127 10.00 -26.19 8.41
C PRO A 127 10.58 -25.02 9.21
N ASP A 128 11.60 -24.33 8.69
CA ASP A 128 12.33 -23.27 9.36
C ASP A 128 12.17 -21.91 8.68
N VAL A 129 12.30 -20.86 9.49
CA VAL A 129 12.18 -19.45 9.06
C VAL A 129 13.24 -19.09 8.01
N SER A 130 14.43 -19.70 8.08
CA SER A 130 15.51 -19.48 7.11
C SER A 130 15.15 -20.04 5.74
N ALA A 131 14.67 -21.28 5.64
CA ALA A 131 14.24 -21.85 4.35
C ALA A 131 13.04 -21.09 3.75
N LEU A 132 12.13 -20.58 4.59
CA LEU A 132 11.05 -19.71 4.13
C LEU A 132 11.59 -18.38 3.56
N THR A 133 12.64 -17.82 4.19
CA THR A 133 13.32 -16.61 3.71
C THR A 133 13.98 -16.84 2.36
N GLU A 134 14.65 -17.99 2.17
CA GLU A 134 15.25 -18.37 0.89
C GLU A 134 14.19 -18.56 -0.21
N LEU A 135 13.05 -19.15 0.13
CA LEU A 135 11.93 -19.32 -0.81
C LEU A 135 11.38 -17.96 -1.27
N VAL A 136 11.14 -17.03 -0.33
CA VAL A 136 10.70 -15.66 -0.65
C VAL A 136 11.74 -14.93 -1.48
N HIS A 137 13.02 -15.07 -1.15
CA HIS A 137 14.12 -14.51 -1.92
C HIS A 137 14.12 -15.02 -3.37
N GLY A 138 13.98 -16.34 -3.57
CA GLY A 138 13.93 -16.95 -4.90
C GLY A 138 12.76 -16.44 -5.76
N GLU A 139 11.57 -16.31 -5.18
CA GLU A 139 10.39 -15.78 -5.87
C GLU A 139 10.55 -14.30 -6.27
N LEU A 140 11.16 -13.50 -5.40
CA LEU A 140 11.47 -12.10 -5.70
C LEU A 140 12.56 -11.98 -6.77
N HIS A 141 13.60 -12.81 -6.71
CA HIS A 141 14.63 -12.85 -7.73
C HIS A 141 14.03 -13.22 -9.11
N GLY A 142 13.15 -14.23 -9.15
CA GLY A 142 12.40 -14.59 -10.35
C GLY A 142 11.49 -13.45 -10.84
N MET A 143 10.91 -12.66 -9.94
CA MET A 143 10.20 -11.43 -10.32
C MET A 143 11.14 -10.41 -10.98
N LEU A 144 12.34 -10.18 -10.46
CA LEU A 144 13.30 -9.24 -11.06
C LEU A 144 13.73 -9.68 -12.45
N GLN A 145 13.97 -10.98 -12.66
CA GLN A 145 14.26 -11.49 -13.99
C GLN A 145 13.12 -11.20 -14.97
N ARG A 146 11.86 -11.34 -14.55
CA ARG A 146 10.71 -11.00 -15.41
C ARG A 146 10.64 -9.50 -15.75
N ILE A 147 11.13 -8.63 -14.87
CA ILE A 147 11.28 -7.19 -15.15
C ILE A 147 12.38 -6.98 -16.20
N GLU A 148 13.53 -7.64 -16.07
CA GLU A 148 14.62 -7.57 -17.06
C GLU A 148 14.18 -8.01 -18.46
N HIS A 149 13.31 -9.02 -18.55
CA HIS A 149 12.74 -9.51 -19.81
C HIS A 149 11.53 -8.68 -20.30
N GLY A 150 11.16 -7.58 -19.62
CA GLY A 150 10.04 -6.72 -20.01
C GLY A 150 8.65 -7.33 -19.86
N GLN A 151 8.51 -8.41 -19.10
CA GLN A 151 7.21 -9.06 -18.84
C GLN A 151 6.39 -8.35 -17.76
N ILE A 152 7.05 -7.54 -16.93
CA ILE A 152 6.44 -6.76 -15.86
C ILE A 152 6.72 -5.29 -16.13
N ASP A 153 5.66 -4.47 -16.11
CA ASP A 153 5.74 -3.02 -16.25
C ASP A 153 6.32 -2.36 -14.99
N ALA A 154 7.63 -2.41 -14.86
CA ALA A 154 8.41 -1.85 -13.76
C ALA A 154 9.85 -1.56 -14.24
N TYR A 155 10.60 -0.79 -13.46
CA TYR A 155 11.99 -0.47 -13.74
C TYR A 155 12.86 -0.53 -12.49
N PHE A 156 14.17 -0.60 -12.70
CA PHE A 156 15.14 -0.59 -11.62
C PHE A 156 15.51 0.84 -11.20
N PRO A 157 15.73 1.10 -9.90
CA PRO A 157 16.19 2.40 -9.44
C PRO A 157 17.44 2.88 -10.19
N LYS A 158 17.46 4.18 -10.53
CA LYS A 158 18.60 4.79 -11.23
C LYS A 158 19.87 4.63 -10.39
N GLY A 159 20.95 4.16 -11.00
CA GLY A 159 22.24 3.94 -10.32
C GLY A 159 22.31 2.64 -9.51
N SER A 160 21.29 1.78 -9.51
CA SER A 160 21.37 0.46 -8.88
C SER A 160 22.18 -0.52 -9.72
N THR A 161 23.20 -1.15 -9.11
CA THR A 161 23.90 -2.30 -9.70
C THR A 161 23.15 -3.60 -9.40
N ARG A 162 23.47 -4.68 -10.12
CA ARG A 162 22.88 -5.99 -9.87
C ARG A 162 23.13 -6.47 -8.44
N GLU A 163 24.34 -6.26 -7.92
CA GLU A 163 24.70 -6.63 -6.54
C GLU A 163 23.90 -5.82 -5.52
N SER A 164 23.73 -4.51 -5.75
CA SER A 164 22.95 -3.66 -4.85
C SER A 164 21.47 -4.07 -4.80
N ARG A 165 20.90 -4.48 -5.95
CA ARG A 165 19.53 -4.97 -6.02
C ARG A 165 19.38 -6.29 -5.28
N GLU A 166 20.31 -7.22 -5.49
CA GLU A 166 20.31 -8.51 -4.81
C GLU A 166 20.41 -8.33 -3.28
N ALA A 167 21.33 -7.48 -2.81
CA ALA A 167 21.45 -7.15 -1.39
C ALA A 167 20.16 -6.56 -0.82
N ALA A 168 19.47 -5.70 -1.58
CA ALA A 168 18.19 -5.14 -1.17
C ALA A 168 17.05 -6.18 -1.16
N VAL A 169 17.06 -7.16 -2.07
CA VAL A 169 16.12 -8.29 -2.06
C VAL A 169 16.35 -9.16 -0.83
N VAL A 170 17.59 -9.50 -0.51
CA VAL A 170 17.96 -10.25 0.71
C VAL A 170 17.51 -9.51 1.97
N ALA A 171 17.78 -8.21 2.05
CA ALA A 171 17.37 -7.40 3.19
C ALA A 171 15.83 -7.37 3.32
N PHE A 172 15.11 -7.21 2.21
CA PHE A 172 13.65 -7.23 2.19
C PHE A 172 13.06 -8.58 2.60
N SER A 173 13.54 -9.69 2.03
CA SER A 173 13.03 -11.03 2.36
C SER A 173 13.30 -11.35 3.82
N THR A 174 14.51 -11.05 4.31
CA THR A 174 14.90 -11.26 5.71
C THR A 174 14.01 -10.46 6.66
N TYR A 175 13.81 -9.17 6.38
CA TYR A 175 12.98 -8.31 7.22
C TYR A 175 11.53 -8.77 7.26
N LEU A 176 10.94 -9.07 6.08
CA LEU A 176 9.55 -9.51 6.00
C LEU A 176 9.34 -10.85 6.72
N VAL A 177 10.24 -11.82 6.56
CA VAL A 177 10.04 -13.15 7.13
C VAL A 177 10.39 -13.18 8.63
N HIS A 178 11.56 -12.68 9.03
CA HIS A 178 11.97 -12.74 10.43
C HIS A 178 11.26 -11.69 11.29
N THR A 179 11.20 -10.44 10.83
CA THR A 179 10.70 -9.34 11.69
C THR A 179 9.19 -9.24 11.62
N VAL A 180 8.62 -9.28 10.41
CA VAL A 180 7.18 -9.08 10.25
C VAL A 180 6.43 -10.40 10.48
N TYR A 181 6.72 -11.46 9.73
CA TYR A 181 5.97 -12.71 9.85
C TYR A 181 6.25 -13.48 11.15
N ALA A 182 7.52 -13.75 11.47
CA ALA A 182 7.86 -14.55 12.64
C ALA A 182 7.68 -13.77 13.96
N ASN A 183 8.24 -12.55 14.06
CA ASN A 183 8.18 -11.81 15.32
C ASN A 183 6.86 -11.06 15.54
N ALA A 184 6.36 -10.30 14.55
CA ALA A 184 5.15 -9.49 14.76
C ALA A 184 3.85 -10.31 14.66
N TYR A 185 3.81 -11.33 13.79
CA TYR A 185 2.64 -12.20 13.62
C TYR A 185 2.79 -13.59 14.25
N GLY A 186 3.90 -13.89 14.93
CA GLY A 186 4.07 -15.14 15.67
C GLY A 186 4.03 -16.40 14.80
N GLU A 187 4.47 -16.30 13.55
CA GLU A 187 4.39 -17.37 12.54
C GLU A 187 2.95 -17.85 12.22
N ASP A 188 1.93 -17.08 12.61
CA ASP A 188 0.53 -17.40 12.33
C ASP A 188 0.10 -16.91 10.94
N ARG A 189 -0.04 -17.85 10.01
CA ARG A 189 -0.54 -17.58 8.64
C ARG A 189 -1.95 -17.02 8.62
N SER A 190 -2.80 -17.38 9.57
CA SER A 190 -4.19 -16.90 9.62
C SER A 190 -4.24 -15.43 10.01
N ALA A 191 -3.44 -15.06 11.02
CA ALA A 191 -3.24 -13.66 11.40
C ALA A 191 -2.65 -12.84 10.24
N PHE A 192 -1.67 -13.42 9.52
CA PHE A 192 -1.02 -12.77 8.38
C PHE A 192 -1.94 -12.62 7.14
N ARG A 193 -2.70 -13.64 6.74
CA ARG A 193 -3.52 -13.65 5.50
C ARG A 193 -4.69 -12.64 5.50
N GLY A 194 -5.07 -12.11 6.67
CA GLY A 194 -6.31 -11.38 6.88
C GLY A 194 -6.22 -9.85 6.84
N ARG A 195 -6.90 -9.22 7.81
CA ARG A 195 -7.05 -7.76 7.93
C ARG A 195 -5.70 -7.05 8.05
N GLN A 196 -4.73 -7.68 8.73
CA GLN A 196 -3.43 -7.09 9.02
C GLN A 196 -2.57 -6.89 7.78
N LEU A 197 -2.47 -7.90 6.91
CA LEU A 197 -1.75 -7.73 5.63
C LEU A 197 -2.42 -6.69 4.73
N ASN A 198 -3.76 -6.54 4.80
CA ASN A 198 -4.44 -5.48 4.05
C ASN A 198 -4.14 -4.08 4.61
N LEU A 199 -4.02 -3.93 5.94
CA LEU A 199 -3.57 -2.68 6.56
C LEU A 199 -2.14 -2.35 6.16
N LEU A 200 -1.24 -3.34 6.26
CA LEU A 200 0.16 -3.21 5.86
C LEU A 200 0.28 -2.80 4.39
N LYS A 201 -0.47 -3.45 3.50
CA LYS A 201 -0.53 -3.09 2.07
C LYS A 201 -0.98 -1.65 1.85
N ASN A 202 -2.06 -1.22 2.51
CA ASN A 202 -2.56 0.15 2.35
C ASN A 202 -1.55 1.18 2.87
N ALA A 203 -0.87 0.90 3.98
CA ALA A 203 0.19 1.76 4.51
C ALA A 203 1.37 1.85 3.54
N CYS A 204 1.88 0.72 3.04
CA CYS A 204 2.97 0.68 2.07
C CYS A 204 2.65 1.46 0.78
N GLU A 205 1.40 1.37 0.29
CA GLU A 205 0.94 2.10 -0.88
C GLU A 205 1.00 3.62 -0.68
N VAL A 206 0.45 4.09 0.45
CA VAL A 206 0.43 5.52 0.80
C VAL A 206 1.85 6.05 0.99
N ILE A 207 2.69 5.32 1.72
CA ILE A 207 4.09 5.71 1.94
C ILE A 207 4.84 5.79 0.61
N TYR A 208 4.67 4.80 -0.27
CA TYR A 208 5.34 4.81 -1.57
C TYR A 208 4.98 6.06 -2.38
N LEU A 209 3.69 6.40 -2.45
CA LEU A 209 3.20 7.53 -3.24
C LEU A 209 3.65 8.87 -2.68
N ALA A 210 3.65 9.02 -1.35
CA ALA A 210 4.13 10.24 -0.71
C ALA A 210 5.64 10.44 -0.91
N GLU A 211 6.42 9.37 -0.79
CA GLU A 211 7.86 9.40 -1.04
C GLU A 211 8.18 9.69 -2.51
N GLU A 212 7.42 9.11 -3.43
CA GLU A 212 7.55 9.39 -4.86
C GLU A 212 7.23 10.87 -5.17
N ARG A 213 6.18 11.44 -4.55
CA ARG A 213 5.87 12.87 -4.64
C ARG A 213 7.01 13.72 -4.10
N ARG A 214 7.55 13.38 -2.93
CA ARG A 214 8.67 14.08 -2.31
C ARG A 214 9.90 14.09 -3.22
N GLU A 215 10.30 12.93 -3.74
CA GLU A 215 11.44 12.84 -4.66
C GLU A 215 11.23 13.71 -5.92
N ARG A 216 10.02 13.75 -6.47
CA ARG A 216 9.72 14.63 -7.61
C ARG A 216 9.83 16.11 -7.26
N GLN A 217 9.28 16.51 -6.11
CA GLN A 217 9.38 17.89 -5.64
C GLN A 217 10.85 18.29 -5.44
N GLU A 218 11.67 17.41 -4.88
CA GLU A 218 13.11 17.64 -4.72
C GLU A 218 13.83 17.77 -6.07
N ARG A 219 13.52 16.91 -7.06
CA ARG A 219 14.10 17.01 -8.41
C ARG A 219 13.66 18.28 -9.15
N LYS A 220 12.40 18.70 -8.98
CA LYS A 220 11.90 19.99 -9.49
C LYS A 220 12.64 21.16 -8.84
N ALA A 221 12.83 21.13 -7.52
CA ALA A 221 13.58 22.15 -6.79
C ALA A 221 15.06 22.21 -7.22
N ARG A 222 15.66 21.07 -7.61
CA ARG A 222 17.01 21.00 -8.19
C ARG A 222 17.09 21.37 -9.68
N GLY A 223 15.96 21.65 -10.33
CA GLY A 223 15.90 21.99 -11.76
C GLY A 223 16.17 20.82 -12.71
N GLU A 224 16.12 19.57 -12.23
CA GLU A 224 16.40 18.36 -13.02
C GLU A 224 15.21 17.92 -13.89
N VAL A 225 14.03 18.50 -13.68
CA VAL A 225 12.78 18.16 -14.37
C VAL A 225 12.16 19.45 -14.90
N ALA A 226 12.18 19.65 -16.21
CA ALA A 226 11.39 20.68 -16.86
C ALA A 226 9.89 20.35 -16.69
N ASP A 227 9.01 21.36 -16.72
CA ASP A 227 7.55 21.24 -16.60
C ASP A 227 6.96 20.34 -17.70
N ALA A 228 7.13 19.03 -17.56
CA ALA A 228 6.25 18.05 -18.17
C ALA A 228 5.04 17.99 -17.25
N GLU A 229 3.96 18.65 -17.68
CA GLU A 229 2.59 18.40 -17.23
C GLU A 229 2.26 16.92 -17.46
N VAL A 230 2.73 16.06 -16.57
CA VAL A 230 2.06 14.78 -16.35
C VAL A 230 0.90 15.16 -15.45
N GLU A 231 -0.31 15.15 -16.02
CA GLU A 231 -1.57 15.24 -15.27
C GLU A 231 -1.45 14.34 -14.02
N GLU A 232 -1.19 14.93 -12.85
CA GLU A 232 -1.68 14.29 -11.63
C GLU A 232 -3.17 14.12 -11.87
N PRO A 233 -3.77 12.96 -11.57
CA PRO A 233 -5.21 12.79 -11.73
C PRO A 233 -5.87 13.99 -11.06
N VAL A 234 -6.47 14.85 -11.88
CA VAL A 234 -7.09 16.08 -11.43
C VAL A 234 -8.18 15.63 -10.48
N ASP A 235 -8.09 16.07 -9.23
CA ASP A 235 -9.18 15.90 -8.29
C ASP A 235 -10.34 16.76 -8.82
N ASP A 236 -11.20 16.16 -9.64
CA ASP A 236 -12.52 16.69 -9.98
C ASP A 236 -13.41 16.61 -8.72
N ALA A 237 -13.05 17.43 -7.74
CA ALA A 237 -13.80 17.64 -6.50
C ALA A 237 -13.66 19.13 -6.12
N ALA A 238 -14.29 19.98 -6.95
CA ALA A 238 -14.74 21.32 -6.56
C ALA A 238 -16.26 21.29 -6.33
#